data_AF-A0A9W7LUU6-F1
#
_entry.id   AF-A0A9W7LUU6-F1
#
_cell.length_a   1.000
_cell.length_b   1.000
_cell.length_c   1.000
_cell.angle_alpha   90.00
_cell.angle_beta   90.00
_cell.angle_gamma   90.00
#
_symmetry.space_group_name_H-M   'P 1'
#
loop_
_entity.id
_entity.type
_entity.pdbx_description
1 polymer ?
#
loop_
_entity_poly.entity_id
_entity_poly.type
_entity_poly.pdbx_seq_one_letter_code
_entity_poly.pdbx_strand_id
1 'polypeptide(L)'
;METKLNGRRMERVRRRCGYLFGIDVSAVGSRGGLSLGWKPEVDVTLRSYSQSHIDVVVEEGEGVRWRFTGFYGNPVENERHASWSLLRELGTD
;
A
#
# COMPACT_ATOMS: atom_id res chain seq x y z
N MET A 1 1.93 3.92 4.06
CA MET A 1 3.01 4.86 4.44
C MET A 1 4.30 4.47 3.73
N GLU A 2 5.09 5.42 3.21
CA GLU A 2 6.44 5.12 2.65
C GLU A 2 7.38 4.66 3.77
N THR A 3 8.22 3.66 3.49
CA THR A 3 9.15 3.08 4.45
C THR A 3 10.56 3.02 3.88
N LYS A 4 11.58 2.91 4.74
CA LYS A 4 12.99 2.70 4.32
C LYS A 4 13.53 1.36 4.83
N LEU A 5 12.63 0.42 5.10
CA LEU A 5 12.95 -0.89 5.67
C LEU A 5 12.64 -1.99 4.65
N ASN A 6 13.32 -3.13 4.80
CA ASN A 6 12.87 -4.35 4.14
C ASN A 6 11.57 -4.87 4.80
N GLY A 7 10.82 -5.69 4.06
CA GLY A 7 9.49 -6.15 4.48
C GLY A 7 9.48 -6.84 5.84
N ARG A 8 10.47 -7.71 6.13
CA ARG A 8 10.56 -8.41 7.43
C ARG A 8 10.83 -7.49 8.63
N ARG A 9 11.57 -6.40 8.43
CA ARG A 9 11.78 -5.39 9.47
C ARG A 9 10.54 -4.53 9.63
N MET A 10 9.91 -4.17 8.51
CA MET A 10 8.71 -3.36 8.53
C MET A 10 7.52 -4.09 9.17
N GLU A 11 7.35 -5.38 8.90
CA GLU A 11 6.35 -6.23 9.56
C GLU A 11 6.50 -6.19 11.08
N ARG A 12 7.73 -6.29 11.60
CA ARG A 12 7.98 -6.21 13.04
C ARG A 12 7.62 -4.85 13.62
N VAL A 13 7.90 -3.76 12.90
CA VAL A 13 7.50 -2.40 13.31
C VAL A 13 5.98 -2.27 13.30
N ARG A 14 5.33 -2.68 12.21
CA ARG A 14 3.87 -2.65 12.04
C ARG A 14 3.16 -3.41 13.18
N ARG A 15 3.60 -4.62 13.49
CA ARG A 15 3.06 -5.41 14.61
C ARG A 15 3.29 -4.74 15.97
N ARG A 16 4.45 -4.11 16.21
CA ARG A 16 4.72 -3.34 17.44
C ARG A 16 3.82 -2.11 17.58
N CYS A 17 3.36 -1.54 16.47
CA CYS A 17 2.37 -0.46 16.45
C CYS A 17 0.92 -0.95 16.64
N GLY A 18 0.70 -2.24 16.87
CA GLY A 18 -0.63 -2.81 17.11
C GLY A 18 -1.41 -3.20 15.85
N TYR A 19 -0.78 -3.15 14.67
CA TYR A 19 -1.39 -3.61 13.42
C TYR A 19 -0.98 -5.05 13.14
N LEU A 20 -1.85 -6.01 13.46
CA LEU A 20 -1.54 -7.44 13.35
C LEU A 20 -1.41 -7.88 11.88
N PHE A 21 -2.32 -7.40 11.03
CA PHE A 21 -2.35 -7.71 9.61
C PHE A 21 -1.77 -6.55 8.79
N GLY A 22 -1.30 -6.87 7.59
CA GLY A 22 -0.67 -5.87 6.74
C GLY A 22 0.00 -6.42 5.49
N ILE A 23 0.31 -5.49 4.59
CA ILE A 23 1.09 -5.69 3.38
C ILE A 23 2.34 -4.81 3.50
N ASP A 24 3.51 -5.43 3.35
CA ASP A 24 4.80 -4.78 3.50
C ASP A 24 5.63 -4.97 2.21
N VAL A 25 5.70 -3.91 1.41
CA VAL A 25 6.51 -3.83 0.19
C VAL A 25 7.91 -3.35 0.56
N SER A 26 8.93 -4.13 0.22
CA SER A 26 10.31 -3.82 0.62
C SER A 26 10.87 -2.60 -0.13
N ALA A 27 11.68 -1.81 0.55
CA ALA A 27 12.54 -0.83 -0.10
C ALA A 27 13.53 -1.51 -1.07
N VAL A 28 13.82 -0.87 -2.21
CA VAL A 28 14.77 -1.37 -3.23
C VAL A 28 15.78 -0.28 -3.56
N GLY A 29 17.04 -0.48 -3.17
CA GLY A 29 18.07 0.54 -3.29
C GLY A 29 17.71 1.81 -2.52
N SER A 30 17.73 2.97 -3.19
CA SER A 30 17.29 4.26 -2.63
C SER A 30 15.77 4.46 -2.66
N ARG A 31 15.03 3.63 -3.43
CA ARG A 31 13.57 3.69 -3.50
C ARG A 31 12.98 3.18 -2.19
N GLY A 32 12.04 3.94 -1.63
CA GLY A 32 11.30 3.52 -0.44
C GLY A 32 10.50 2.24 -0.68
N GLY A 33 10.05 1.63 0.41
CA GLY A 33 9.03 0.60 0.43
C GLY A 33 7.67 1.20 0.80
N LEU A 34 6.65 0.36 0.86
CA LEU A 34 5.30 0.74 1.30
C LEU A 34 4.86 -0.21 2.41
N SER A 35 4.09 0.31 3.36
CA SER A 35 3.41 -0.52 4.36
C SER A 35 1.97 -0.04 4.55
N LEU A 36 1.06 -1.01 4.53
CA LEU A 36 -0.33 -0.86 4.94
C LEU A 36 -0.57 -1.86 6.08
N GLY A 37 -1.08 -1.39 7.21
CA GLY A 37 -1.40 -2.24 8.35
C GLY A 37 -2.80 -1.97 8.86
N TRP A 38 -3.49 -3.02 9.29
CA TRP A 38 -4.84 -2.95 9.83
C TRP A 38 -5.00 -3.89 11.03
N LYS A 39 -6.07 -3.67 11.78
CA LYS A 39 -6.43 -4.48 12.94
C LYS A 39 -7.34 -5.64 12.53
N PRO A 40 -7.48 -6.68 13.38
CA PRO A 40 -8.27 -7.86 13.03
C PRO A 40 -9.77 -7.61 12.79
N GLU A 41 -10.31 -6.49 13.26
CA GLU A 41 -11.72 -6.14 13.11
C GLU A 41 -12.05 -5.55 11.72
N VAL A 42 -11.04 -5.33 10.88
CA VAL A 42 -11.19 -4.77 9.53
C VAL A 42 -10.89 -5.87 8.50
N ASP A 43 -11.84 -6.16 7.63
CA ASP A 43 -11.62 -7.08 6.52
C ASP A 43 -11.00 -6.32 5.34
N VAL A 44 -9.92 -6.86 4.80
CA VAL A 44 -9.13 -6.22 3.75
C VAL A 44 -8.77 -7.26 2.70
N THR A 45 -9.25 -7.04 1.49
CA THR A 45 -8.95 -7.86 0.31
C THR A 45 -8.00 -7.10 -0.62
N LEU A 46 -6.85 -7.71 -0.92
CA LEU A 46 -5.87 -7.15 -1.85
C LEU A 46 -6.37 -7.23 -3.30
N ARG A 47 -6.42 -6.09 -4.01
CA ARG A 47 -6.63 -6.05 -5.47
C ARG A 47 -5.31 -6.14 -6.22
N SER A 48 -4.38 -5.24 -5.91
CA SER A 48 -3.06 -5.21 -6.55
C SER A 48 -2.04 -4.43 -5.69
N TYR A 49 -0.75 -4.65 -5.94
CA TYR A 49 0.31 -3.87 -5.33
C TYR A 49 1.56 -3.83 -6.21
N SER A 50 2.42 -2.86 -5.97
CA SER A 50 3.74 -2.72 -6.57
C SER A 50 4.67 -1.92 -5.66
N GLN A 51 5.86 -1.55 -6.15
CA GLN A 51 6.74 -0.60 -5.43
C GLN A 51 6.12 0.79 -5.27
N SER A 52 5.15 1.16 -6.10
CA SER A 52 4.53 2.48 -6.14
C SER A 52 3.08 2.49 -5.66
N HIS A 53 2.45 1.34 -5.38
CA HIS A 53 1.08 1.35 -4.87
C HIS A 53 0.71 0.12 -4.04
N ILE A 54 -0.34 0.30 -3.23
CA ILE A 54 -1.12 -0.76 -2.61
C ILE A 54 -2.59 -0.40 -2.84
N ASP A 55 -3.35 -1.30 -3.45
CA ASP A 55 -4.77 -1.14 -3.76
C ASP A 55 -5.58 -2.29 -3.14
N VAL A 56 -6.53 -1.94 -2.27
CA VAL A 56 -7.32 -2.90 -1.50
C VAL A 56 -8.79 -2.51 -1.48
N VAL A 57 -9.63 -3.51 -1.31
CA VAL A 57 -11.02 -3.35 -0.89
C VAL A 57 -11.08 -3.56 0.62
N VAL A 58 -11.72 -2.63 1.31
CA VAL A 58 -11.95 -2.68 2.75
C VAL A 58 -13.44 -2.92 2.99
N GLU A 59 -13.74 -3.87 3.85
CA GLU A 59 -15.09 -4.10 4.36
C GLU A 59 -15.08 -3.92 5.88
N GLU A 60 -15.94 -3.00 6.33
CA GLU A 60 -16.13 -2.69 7.74
C GLU A 60 -17.48 -3.24 8.21
N GLY A 61 -17.71 -3.19 9.53
CA GLY A 61 -19.01 -3.55 10.10
C GLY A 61 -20.16 -2.82 9.39
N GLU A 62 -21.35 -3.44 9.40
CA GLU A 62 -22.57 -2.91 8.76
C GLU A 62 -22.59 -2.99 7.22
N GLY A 63 -21.64 -3.71 6.61
CA GLY A 63 -21.63 -3.97 5.16
C GLY A 63 -21.11 -2.78 4.34
N VAL A 64 -20.46 -1.81 4.99
CA VAL A 64 -19.81 -0.69 4.32
C VAL A 64 -18.55 -1.20 3.62
N ARG A 65 -18.55 -1.11 2.29
CA ARG A 65 -17.45 -1.54 1.43
C ARG A 65 -16.89 -0.34 0.68
N TRP A 66 -15.59 -0.13 0.79
CA TRP A 66 -14.88 0.96 0.13
C TRP A 66 -13.51 0.52 -0.38
N ARG A 67 -12.90 1.34 -1.24
CA ARG A 67 -11.59 1.06 -1.86
C ARG A 67 -10.55 2.00 -1.30
N PHE A 68 -9.41 1.46 -0.89
CA PHE A 68 -8.24 2.22 -0.49
C PHE A 68 -7.10 2.01 -1.49
N THR A 69 -6.63 3.10 -2.09
CA THR A 69 -5.43 3.11 -2.93
C THR A 69 -4.38 4.02 -2.29
N GLY A 70 -3.33 3.41 -1.74
CA GLY A 70 -2.11 4.11 -1.38
C GLY A 70 -1.19 4.17 -2.59
N PHE A 71 -0.82 5.36 -3.05
CA PHE A 71 0.01 5.55 -4.24
C PHE A 71 1.24 6.43 -3.94
N TYR A 72 2.36 6.12 -4.58
CA TYR A 72 3.60 6.86 -4.55
C TYR A 72 4.11 7.09 -5.98
N GLY A 73 4.12 8.34 -6.41
CA GLY A 73 4.56 8.72 -7.75
C GLY A 73 6.07 8.57 -7.93
N ASN A 74 6.48 8.37 -9.18
CA ASN A 74 7.90 8.31 -9.52
C ASN A 74 8.54 9.72 -9.42
N PRO A 75 9.64 9.86 -8.65
CA PRO A 75 10.31 11.16 -8.51
C PRO A 75 11.08 11.59 -9.77
N VAL A 76 11.37 10.66 -10.70
CA VAL A 76 12.09 10.96 -11.94
C VAL A 76 11.11 11.56 -12.96
N GLU A 77 11.41 12.77 -13.43
CA GLU A 77 10.50 13.57 -14.26
C GLU A 77 10.01 12.84 -15.51
N ASN A 78 10.93 12.18 -16.23
CA ASN A 78 10.61 11.44 -17.44
C ASN A 78 9.71 10.21 -17.19
N GLU A 79 9.63 9.69 -15.97
CA GLU A 79 8.77 8.55 -15.59
C GLU A 79 7.44 8.98 -14.95
N ARG A 80 7.22 10.28 -14.72
CA ARG A 80 5.97 10.80 -14.12
C ARG A 80 4.75 10.48 -14.97
N HIS A 81 4.86 10.45 -16.29
CA HIS A 81 3.75 10.10 -17.18
C HIS A 81 3.23 8.69 -16.91
N ALA A 82 4.12 7.73 -16.67
CA ALA A 82 3.76 6.36 -16.33
C ALA A 82 3.06 6.28 -14.96
N SER A 83 3.52 7.08 -13.98
CA SER A 83 2.84 7.22 -12.68
C SER A 83 1.42 7.74 -12.82
N TRP A 84 1.19 8.75 -13.68
CA TRP A 84 -0.16 9.25 -13.94
C TRP A 84 -1.03 8.25 -14.68
N SER A 85 -0.49 7.51 -15.66
CA SER A 85 -1.22 6.44 -16.34
C SER A 85 -1.66 5.35 -15.37
N LEU A 86 -0.76 4.91 -14.49
CA LEU A 86 -1.08 3.94 -13.44
C LEU A 86 -2.15 4.50 -12.49
N LEU A 87 -2.06 5.77 -12.07
CA LEU A 87 -3.06 6.36 -11.18
C LEU A 87 -4.45 6.43 -11.84
N ARG A 88 -4.54 6.67 -13.16
CA ARG A 88 -5.81 6.62 -13.90
C ARG A 88 -6.38 5.20 -13.95
N GLU A 89 -5.54 4.21 -14.21
CA GLU A 89 -5.93 2.79 -14.21
C GLU A 89 -6.43 2.36 -12.82
N LEU A 90 -5.74 2.77 -11.75
CA LEU A 90 -6.18 2.53 -10.38
C LEU A 90 -7.47 3.28 -10.03
N GLY A 91 -7.77 4.38 -10.73
CA GLY A 91 -9.03 5.11 -10.59
C GLY A 91 -10.21 4.52 -11.35
N THR A 92 -9.97 3.53 -12.21
CA THR A 92 -11.03 2.77 -12.88
C THR A 92 -11.43 1.55 -12.03
N ASP A 93 -12.72 1.22 -12.01
CA ASP A 93 -13.26 0.06 -11.30
C ASP A 93 -13.35 -1.19 -12.18
#